data_AF-A0A2Z6S5P1-F1
#
_entry.id   AF-A0A2Z6S5P1-F1
#
_cell.length_a   1.000
_cell.length_b   1.000
_cell.length_c   1.000
_cell.angle_alpha   90.00
_cell.angle_beta   90.00
_cell.angle_gamma   90.00
#
_symmetry.space_group_name_H-M   'P 1'
#
loop_
_entity.id
_entity.type
_entity.pdbx_description
1 polymer ?
#
loop_
_entity_poly.entity_id
_entity_poly.type
_entity_poly.pdbx_seq_one_letter_code
_entity_poly.pdbx_strand_id
1 'polypeptide(L)'
;MILLDYHNVVIEETLNQPIVNLEPTTLDMTVVDFDGVAYHLSTPESKSVIKFSLIMQCYKELVQWGAQDMLQREYGPYCVPKEEGYDVTLEFDLQKLPEDKSQREELVKKLALIKRNLMAQPFERAFEQQAQLEDEKQPNPSPDLMQIHYRDQEAIYIQAQLDRVTVIFTTLFKEETDRIFGRVFLQEFVDARRRPAIQNAPQVLYSSKEPPLEIRHLPELQNTNENEDIGYVTFVLFPRHFANGDVREKTISQIQLFRDYLHYHIKCSKAYMHSRMRARVQAFLKVLNRAKPEVPNVEKKTITGKTVIRS
;
A
#
# COMPACT_ATOMS: atom_id res chain seq x y z
N MET A 1 6.34 -5.70 11.82
CA MET A 1 5.53 -4.60 11.27
C MET A 1 4.17 -5.14 10.85
N ILE A 2 3.08 -4.62 11.42
CA ILE A 2 1.70 -5.06 11.11
C ILE A 2 1.06 -4.13 10.08
N LEU A 3 0.99 -2.83 10.39
CA LEU A 3 0.59 -1.82 9.41
C LEU A 3 1.82 -1.39 8.61
N LEU A 4 1.63 -1.09 7.34
CA LEU A 4 2.64 -0.51 6.47
C LEU A 4 2.71 1.00 6.73
N ASP A 5 3.91 1.58 6.62
CA ASP A 5 4.09 3.03 6.73
C ASP A 5 3.57 3.74 5.46
N TYR A 6 3.04 4.96 5.64
CA TYR A 6 2.44 5.74 4.55
C TYR A 6 3.44 6.56 3.75
N HIS A 7 4.59 6.87 4.36
CA HIS A 7 5.63 7.70 3.75
C HIS A 7 6.72 6.81 3.17
N ASN A 8 7.39 7.31 2.14
CA ASN A 8 8.54 6.66 1.57
C ASN A 8 9.79 6.97 2.42
N VAL A 9 10.20 5.98 3.22
CA VAL A 9 11.37 6.07 4.12
C VAL A 9 12.65 6.42 3.36
N VAL A 10 12.84 5.88 2.14
CA VAL A 10 14.05 6.12 1.34
C VAL A 10 14.11 7.58 0.91
N ILE A 11 12.99 8.17 0.48
CA ILE A 11 12.91 9.59 0.11
C ILE A 11 13.18 10.47 1.32
N GLU A 12 12.55 10.17 2.47
CA GLU A 12 12.76 10.96 3.70
C GLU A 12 14.22 10.93 4.14
N GLU A 13 14.83 9.74 4.25
CA GLU A 13 16.23 9.59 4.65
C GLU A 13 17.20 10.23 3.66
N THR A 14 16.97 10.07 2.35
CA THR A 14 17.86 10.59 1.31
C THR A 14 17.79 12.12 1.24
N LEU A 15 16.60 12.71 1.37
CA LEU A 15 16.42 14.16 1.25
C LEU A 15 16.73 14.92 2.55
N ASN A 16 16.78 14.24 3.70
CA ASN A 16 17.15 14.88 4.97
C ASN A 16 18.53 15.55 4.90
N GLN A 17 19.55 14.85 4.42
CA GLN A 17 20.90 15.44 4.34
C GLN A 17 20.94 16.70 3.44
N PRO A 18 20.50 16.66 2.18
CA PRO A 18 20.63 17.81 1.31
C PRO A 18 19.60 18.92 1.61
N ILE A 19 18.34 18.61 1.94
CA ILE A 19 17.30 19.63 2.17
C ILE A 19 17.36 20.15 3.61
N VAL A 20 17.39 19.29 4.63
CA VAL A 20 17.32 19.71 6.05
C VAL A 20 18.65 20.27 6.57
N ASN A 21 19.80 19.74 6.11
CA ASN A 21 21.09 20.27 6.52
C ASN A 21 21.70 21.26 5.52
N LEU A 22 21.06 21.47 4.35
CA LEU A 22 21.58 22.31 3.26
C LEU A 22 22.97 21.86 2.79
N GLU A 23 23.22 20.55 2.79
CA GLU A 23 24.50 19.96 2.36
C GLU A 23 24.44 19.57 0.88
N PRO A 24 25.14 20.29 -0.03
CA PRO A 24 25.10 19.97 -1.46
C PRO A 24 25.62 18.56 -1.73
N THR A 25 24.76 17.72 -2.30
CA THR A 25 25.03 16.29 -2.48
C THR A 25 24.81 15.93 -3.94
N THR A 26 25.66 15.09 -4.52
CA THR A 26 25.43 14.57 -5.87
C THR A 26 24.44 13.42 -5.79
N LEU A 27 23.27 13.59 -6.40
CA LEU A 27 22.22 12.58 -6.46
C LEU A 27 22.01 12.17 -7.92
N ASP A 28 21.91 10.87 -8.13
CA ASP A 28 21.30 10.25 -9.30
C ASP A 28 20.83 8.86 -8.88
N MET A 29 19.56 8.78 -8.47
CA MET A 29 18.97 7.54 -8.01
C MET A 29 17.52 7.41 -8.44
N THR A 30 17.14 6.18 -8.75
CA THR A 30 15.74 5.80 -8.98
C THR A 30 15.25 5.00 -7.78
N VAL A 31 14.17 5.45 -7.16
CA VAL A 31 13.50 4.78 -6.04
C VAL A 31 12.15 4.27 -6.54
N VAL A 32 11.83 3.02 -6.24
CA VAL A 32 10.53 2.42 -6.58
C VAL A 32 9.67 2.28 -5.33
N ASP A 33 8.36 2.38 -5.52
CA ASP A 33 7.35 2.26 -4.47
C ASP A 33 6.28 1.23 -4.88
N PHE A 34 5.32 0.99 -4.00
CA PHE A 34 4.16 0.18 -4.34
C PHE A 34 3.39 0.78 -5.53
N ASP A 35 2.55 -0.05 -6.15
CA ASP A 35 1.69 0.35 -7.30
C ASP A 35 2.44 0.79 -8.56
N GLY A 36 3.70 0.38 -8.71
CA GLY A 36 4.49 0.71 -9.90
C GLY A 36 4.87 2.19 -9.96
N VAL A 37 4.76 2.90 -8.85
CA VAL A 37 5.25 4.27 -8.72
C VAL A 37 6.77 4.27 -8.67
N ALA A 38 7.40 5.19 -9.39
CA ALA A 38 8.83 5.40 -9.33
C ALA A 38 9.16 6.89 -9.19
N TYR A 39 10.26 7.15 -8.49
CA TYR A 39 10.81 8.46 -8.26
C TYR A 39 12.23 8.51 -8.80
N HIS A 40 12.62 9.63 -9.38
CA HIS A 40 13.98 9.92 -9.77
C HIS A 40 14.45 11.16 -9.03
N LEU A 41 15.50 10.97 -8.22
CA LEU A 41 16.14 12.04 -7.47
C LEU A 41 17.49 12.29 -8.14
N SER A 42 17.66 13.47 -8.72
CA SER A 42 18.87 13.82 -9.45
C SER A 42 19.33 15.24 -9.16
N THR A 43 20.62 15.50 -9.38
CA THR A 43 21.22 16.84 -9.38
C THR A 43 21.90 17.09 -10.72
N PRO A 44 21.13 17.39 -11.80
CA PRO A 44 21.65 17.37 -13.17
C PRO A 44 22.59 18.55 -13.48
N GLU A 45 22.28 19.75 -12.98
CA GLU A 45 23.05 20.97 -13.27
C GLU A 45 24.09 21.28 -12.19
N SER A 46 23.69 21.18 -10.92
CA SER A 46 24.56 21.48 -9.78
C SER A 46 24.19 20.66 -8.55
N LYS A 47 25.14 20.45 -7.65
CA LYS A 47 24.90 19.77 -6.35
C LYS A 47 23.94 20.53 -5.42
N SER A 48 23.62 21.78 -5.76
CA SER A 48 22.76 22.66 -4.98
C SER A 48 21.33 22.71 -5.51
N VAL A 49 21.04 22.07 -6.65
CA VAL A 49 19.71 22.04 -7.24
C VAL A 49 19.28 20.59 -7.37
N ILE A 50 18.28 20.21 -6.57
CA ILE A 50 17.74 18.85 -6.53
C ILE A 50 16.49 18.80 -7.40
N LYS A 51 16.47 17.86 -8.33
CA LYS A 51 15.32 17.53 -9.14
C LYS A 51 14.66 16.27 -8.58
N PHE A 52 13.36 16.37 -8.33
CA PHE A 52 12.50 15.30 -7.86
C PHE A 52 11.47 15.03 -8.95
N SER A 53 11.59 13.90 -9.64
CA SER A 53 10.65 13.49 -10.68
C SER A 53 9.87 12.26 -10.23
N LEU A 54 8.57 12.21 -10.54
CA LEU A 54 7.64 11.15 -10.17
C LEU A 54 6.92 10.65 -11.44
N ILE A 55 6.82 9.33 -11.56
CA ILE A 55 6.00 8.65 -12.57
C ILE A 55 4.96 7.76 -11.88
N MET A 56 3.72 7.84 -12.36
CA MET A 56 2.61 7.06 -11.83
C MET A 56 1.55 6.79 -12.91
N GLN A 57 1.21 5.52 -13.10
CA GLN A 57 0.32 5.06 -14.16
C GLN A 57 -1.04 5.79 -14.19
N CYS A 58 -1.65 6.02 -13.03
CA CYS A 58 -2.95 6.67 -12.89
C CYS A 58 -2.89 8.21 -12.81
N TYR A 59 -1.73 8.85 -13.01
CA TYR A 59 -1.59 10.30 -12.81
C TYR A 59 -2.59 11.12 -13.64
N LYS A 60 -2.81 10.73 -14.90
CA LYS A 60 -3.77 11.41 -15.80
C LYS A 60 -5.20 11.42 -15.26
N GLU A 61 -5.60 10.37 -14.55
CA GLU A 61 -6.92 10.28 -13.92
C GLU A 61 -6.96 11.16 -12.68
N LEU A 62 -5.92 11.14 -11.85
CA LEU A 62 -5.84 11.99 -10.65
C LEU A 62 -5.84 13.49 -10.99
N VAL A 63 -5.30 13.89 -12.14
CA VAL A 63 -5.41 15.28 -12.63
C VAL A 63 -6.87 15.70 -12.82
N GLN A 64 -7.75 14.80 -13.30
CA GLN A 64 -9.18 15.08 -13.44
C GLN A 64 -9.87 15.32 -12.07
N TRP A 65 -9.29 14.73 -11.01
CA TRP A 65 -9.82 14.78 -9.65
C TRP A 65 -9.16 15.82 -8.75
N GLY A 66 -8.27 16.68 -9.28
CA GLY A 66 -7.68 17.81 -8.53
C GLY A 66 -6.21 17.64 -8.14
N ALA A 67 -5.48 16.66 -8.68
CA ALA A 67 -4.05 16.49 -8.39
C ALA A 67 -3.20 17.73 -8.69
N GLN A 68 -3.50 18.45 -9.78
CA GLN A 68 -2.76 19.65 -10.16
C GLN A 68 -2.95 20.78 -9.14
N ASP A 69 -4.17 20.95 -8.62
CA ASP A 69 -4.49 21.97 -7.63
C ASP A 69 -3.79 21.69 -6.29
N MET A 70 -3.74 20.42 -5.88
CA MET A 70 -2.97 20.01 -4.70
C MET A 70 -1.47 20.26 -4.88
N LEU A 71 -0.90 19.88 -6.04
CA LEU A 71 0.52 20.12 -6.32
C LEU A 71 0.85 21.62 -6.29
N GLN A 72 -0.01 22.45 -6.88
CA GLN A 72 0.18 23.90 -6.85
C GLN A 72 0.03 24.48 -5.44
N ARG A 73 -0.91 23.97 -4.64
CA ARG A 73 -1.15 24.38 -3.25
C ARG A 73 0.02 24.04 -2.33
N GLU A 74 0.59 22.84 -2.45
CA GLU A 74 1.62 22.32 -1.55
C GLU A 74 3.05 22.61 -2.03
N TYR A 75 3.27 22.58 -3.35
CA TYR A 75 4.60 22.65 -3.95
C TYR A 75 4.74 23.76 -5.00
N GLY A 76 3.77 24.67 -5.14
CA GLY A 76 3.72 25.69 -6.19
C GLY A 76 5.04 26.42 -6.50
N PRO A 77 5.84 26.87 -5.50
CA PRO A 77 7.14 27.51 -5.75
C PRO A 77 8.21 26.59 -6.37
N TYR A 78 8.04 25.28 -6.23
CA TYR A 78 9.00 24.24 -6.63
C TYR A 78 8.58 23.52 -7.92
N CYS A 79 7.36 23.74 -8.41
CA CYS A 79 6.86 23.11 -9.63
C CYS A 79 7.61 23.63 -10.86
N VAL A 80 8.21 22.71 -11.64
CA VAL A 80 8.91 23.01 -12.90
C VAL A 80 8.33 22.19 -14.05
N PRO A 81 8.65 22.48 -15.32
CA PRO A 81 8.26 21.63 -16.44
C PRO A 81 8.71 20.18 -16.21
N LYS A 82 7.79 19.25 -16.49
CA LYS A 82 8.05 17.81 -16.29
C LYS A 82 9.25 17.33 -17.09
N GLU A 83 10.02 16.46 -16.48
CA GLU A 83 11.09 15.71 -17.12
C GLU A 83 10.53 14.69 -18.11
N GLU A 84 11.27 14.42 -19.18
CA GLU A 84 10.85 13.45 -20.19
C GLU A 84 10.71 12.05 -19.57
N GLY A 85 9.56 11.42 -19.77
CA GLY A 85 9.25 10.12 -19.17
C GLY A 85 8.65 10.19 -17.77
N TYR A 86 8.49 11.38 -17.16
CA TYR A 86 7.87 11.55 -15.85
C TYR A 86 6.58 12.38 -15.94
N ASP A 87 5.75 12.26 -14.90
CA ASP A 87 4.45 12.92 -14.82
C ASP A 87 4.52 14.24 -14.04
N VAL A 88 5.30 14.26 -12.96
CA VAL A 88 5.51 15.41 -12.08
C VAL A 88 7.00 15.63 -11.89
N THR A 89 7.46 16.89 -11.95
CA THR A 89 8.82 17.26 -11.59
C THR A 89 8.82 18.49 -10.70
N LEU A 90 9.55 18.40 -9.59
CA LEU A 90 9.79 19.47 -8.63
C LEU A 90 11.29 19.78 -8.60
N GLU A 91 11.63 21.04 -8.42
CA GLU A 91 13.02 21.50 -8.32
C GLU A 91 13.23 22.28 -7.02
N PHE A 92 14.26 21.88 -6.27
CA PHE A 92 14.63 22.48 -5.00
C PHE A 92 16.04 23.08 -5.11
N ASP A 93 16.10 24.40 -5.15
CA ASP A 93 17.34 25.16 -5.04
C ASP A 93 17.66 25.38 -3.55
N LEU A 94 18.76 24.80 -3.08
CA LEU A 94 19.18 24.87 -1.68
C LEU A 94 19.34 26.32 -1.19
N GLN A 95 19.63 27.29 -2.07
CA GLN A 95 19.77 28.70 -1.71
C GLN A 95 18.43 29.41 -1.49
N LYS A 96 17.35 28.88 -2.07
CA LYS A 96 15.99 29.46 -2.00
C LYS A 96 15.09 28.75 -0.99
N LEU A 97 15.57 27.69 -0.36
CA LEU A 97 14.85 26.98 0.68
C LEU A 97 14.69 27.84 1.94
N PRO A 98 13.66 27.60 2.76
CA PRO A 98 13.49 28.32 4.02
C PRO A 98 14.70 28.16 4.95
N GLU A 99 15.11 29.25 5.62
CA GLU A 99 16.20 29.21 6.60
C GLU A 99 15.85 28.35 7.82
N ASP A 100 14.57 28.32 8.20
CA ASP A 100 14.08 27.52 9.32
C ASP A 100 14.21 26.02 9.03
N LYS A 101 14.90 25.32 9.94
CA LYS A 101 15.10 23.87 9.85
C LYS A 101 13.77 23.12 9.99
N SER A 102 12.86 23.59 10.83
CA SER A 102 11.57 22.92 11.05
C SER A 102 10.72 22.90 9.78
N GLN A 103 10.73 23.99 9.00
CA GLN A 103 10.02 24.07 7.72
C GLN A 103 10.63 23.15 6.67
N ARG A 104 11.95 22.99 6.66
CA ARG A 104 12.65 22.05 5.78
C ARG A 104 12.36 20.59 6.15
N GLU A 105 12.28 20.26 7.43
CA GLU A 105 11.85 18.93 7.91
C GLU A 105 10.40 18.63 7.50
N GLU A 106 9.50 19.61 7.60
CA GLU A 106 8.11 19.46 7.13
C GLU A 106 8.03 19.26 5.60
N LEU A 107 8.86 19.99 4.83
CA LEU A 107 8.94 19.83 3.38
C LEU A 107 9.38 18.41 2.99
N VAL A 108 10.42 17.87 3.63
CA VAL A 108 10.88 16.49 3.37
C VAL A 108 9.78 15.47 3.70
N LYS A 109 9.06 15.65 4.81
CA LYS A 109 7.93 14.79 5.17
C LYS A 109 6.80 14.85 4.15
N LYS A 110 6.48 16.04 3.63
CA LYS A 110 5.49 16.22 2.56
C LYS A 110 5.93 15.49 1.28
N LEU A 111 7.18 15.63 0.88
CA LEU A 111 7.74 14.92 -0.28
C LEU A 111 7.69 13.40 -0.12
N ALA A 112 8.00 12.89 1.05
CA ALA A 112 7.88 11.46 1.35
C ALA A 112 6.42 10.95 1.29
N LEU A 113 5.43 11.84 1.41
CA LEU A 113 4.00 11.55 1.34
C LEU A 113 3.36 11.91 -0.02
N ILE A 114 4.14 12.30 -1.03
CA ILE A 114 3.60 12.85 -2.29
C ILE A 114 2.65 11.88 -2.99
N LYS A 115 2.98 10.58 -3.04
CA LYS A 115 2.09 9.52 -3.60
C LYS A 115 0.75 9.50 -2.86
N ARG A 116 0.79 9.50 -1.52
CA ARG A 116 -0.39 9.48 -0.65
C ARG A 116 -1.25 10.72 -0.86
N ASN A 117 -0.65 11.90 -0.98
CA ASN A 117 -1.37 13.17 -1.20
C ASN A 117 -2.03 13.22 -2.59
N LEU A 118 -1.34 12.72 -3.63
CA LEU A 118 -1.92 12.62 -4.98
C LEU A 118 -3.11 11.65 -5.00
N MET A 119 -2.94 10.47 -4.43
CA MET A 119 -4.00 9.46 -4.31
C MET A 119 -5.14 9.90 -3.37
N ALA A 120 -4.95 10.93 -2.55
CA ALA A 120 -5.97 11.44 -1.62
C ALA A 120 -7.04 12.28 -2.32
N GLN A 121 -6.73 12.90 -3.47
CA GLN A 121 -7.62 13.87 -4.12
C GLN A 121 -9.02 13.31 -4.44
N PRO A 122 -9.14 12.10 -5.01
CA PRO A 122 -10.46 11.50 -5.24
C PRO A 122 -11.24 11.22 -3.94
N PHE A 123 -10.55 10.87 -2.85
CA PHE A 123 -11.21 10.66 -1.55
C PHE A 123 -11.67 11.97 -0.94
N GLU A 124 -10.84 13.01 -0.99
CA GLU A 124 -11.19 14.34 -0.50
C GLU A 124 -12.46 14.85 -1.18
N ARG A 125 -12.49 14.77 -2.52
CA ARG A 125 -13.66 15.14 -3.33
C ARG A 125 -14.89 14.30 -3.00
N ALA A 126 -14.75 12.99 -2.80
CA ALA A 126 -15.87 12.13 -2.41
C ALA A 126 -16.49 12.53 -1.07
N PHE A 127 -15.65 12.87 -0.08
CA PHE A 127 -16.15 13.32 1.22
C PHE A 127 -16.84 14.67 1.15
N GLU A 128 -16.34 15.58 0.33
CA GLU A 128 -16.99 16.88 0.07
C GLU A 128 -18.33 16.72 -0.67
N GLN A 129 -18.38 15.84 -1.66
CA GLN A 129 -19.64 15.50 -2.34
C GLN A 129 -20.66 14.87 -1.38
N GLN A 130 -20.22 13.98 -0.47
CA GLN A 130 -21.13 13.41 0.53
C GLN A 130 -21.66 14.49 1.47
N ALA A 131 -20.83 15.41 1.95
CA ALA A 131 -21.27 16.51 2.80
C ALA A 131 -22.28 17.43 2.09
N GLN A 132 -22.09 17.69 0.79
CA GLN A 132 -23.04 18.46 -0.02
C GLN A 132 -24.37 17.71 -0.26
N LEU A 133 -24.33 16.38 -0.39
CA LEU A 133 -25.54 15.56 -0.53
C LEU A 133 -26.37 15.51 0.76
N GLU A 134 -25.73 15.59 1.93
CA GLU A 134 -26.39 15.67 3.22
C GLU A 134 -27.10 17.01 3.43
N ASP A 135 -26.59 18.09 2.83
CA ASP A 135 -27.23 19.40 2.81
C ASP A 135 -28.44 19.41 1.83
N GLU A 136 -29.65 19.25 2.38
CA GLU A 136 -30.96 19.23 1.66
C GLU A 136 -31.22 20.44 0.72
N LYS A 137 -30.35 21.46 0.74
CA LYS A 137 -30.48 22.70 -0.05
C LYS A 137 -29.98 22.57 -1.49
N GLN A 138 -29.25 21.51 -1.85
CA GLN A 138 -28.79 21.28 -3.22
C GLN A 138 -29.39 19.99 -3.80
N PRO A 139 -30.28 20.08 -4.82
CA PRO A 139 -30.88 18.90 -5.40
C PRO A 139 -29.88 18.17 -6.32
N ASN A 140 -29.55 16.93 -5.95
CA ASN A 140 -28.98 15.87 -6.81
C ASN A 140 -27.86 16.30 -7.78
N PRO A 141 -26.62 16.57 -7.32
CA PRO A 141 -25.49 16.17 -8.14
C PRO A 141 -25.54 14.64 -8.28
N SER A 142 -25.62 14.12 -9.51
CA SER A 142 -25.34 12.70 -9.71
C SER A 142 -23.90 12.47 -9.21
N PRO A 143 -23.67 11.60 -8.21
CA PRO A 143 -22.36 11.48 -7.60
C PRO A 143 -21.35 10.98 -8.63
N ASP A 144 -20.22 11.67 -8.73
CA ASP A 144 -19.15 11.29 -9.64
C ASP A 144 -18.61 9.90 -9.22
N LEU A 145 -18.58 8.95 -10.17
CA LEU A 145 -17.88 7.70 -9.98
C LEU A 145 -16.40 7.93 -10.32
N MET A 146 -15.59 8.13 -9.29
CA MET A 146 -14.16 8.34 -9.44
C MET A 146 -13.45 6.99 -9.60
N GLN A 147 -12.66 6.87 -10.67
CA GLN A 147 -11.95 5.65 -11.02
C GLN A 147 -10.44 5.92 -10.97
N ILE A 148 -9.69 4.99 -10.38
CA ILE A 148 -8.24 5.08 -10.25
C ILE A 148 -7.64 3.73 -10.66
N HIS A 149 -7.05 3.66 -11.85
CA HIS A 149 -6.36 2.49 -12.39
C HIS A 149 -4.90 2.48 -11.97
N TYR A 150 -4.67 2.23 -10.69
CA TYR A 150 -3.35 2.31 -10.06
C TYR A 150 -2.41 1.15 -10.42
N ARG A 151 -2.94 0.02 -10.94
CA ARG A 151 -2.14 -1.10 -11.49
C ARG A 151 -2.88 -1.75 -12.65
N ASP A 152 -2.16 -2.56 -13.43
CA ASP A 152 -2.79 -3.38 -14.47
C ASP A 152 -3.85 -4.32 -13.89
N GLN A 153 -5.09 -4.23 -14.41
CA GLN A 153 -6.24 -5.03 -14.01
C GLN A 153 -6.71 -4.85 -12.54
N GLU A 154 -6.19 -3.85 -11.83
CA GLU A 154 -6.64 -3.48 -10.48
C GLU A 154 -7.00 -1.99 -10.47
N ALA A 155 -8.09 -1.66 -9.79
CA ALA A 155 -8.64 -0.31 -9.76
C ALA A 155 -9.28 -0.01 -8.40
N ILE A 156 -9.35 1.29 -8.08
CA ILE A 156 -10.11 1.81 -6.95
C ILE A 156 -11.26 2.63 -7.53
N TYR A 157 -12.48 2.30 -7.13
CA TYR A 157 -13.68 3.04 -7.46
C TYR A 157 -14.21 3.73 -6.20
N ILE A 158 -14.49 5.02 -6.29
CA ILE A 158 -14.97 5.81 -5.15
C ILE A 158 -16.24 6.51 -5.58
N GLN A 159 -17.30 6.34 -4.78
CA GLN A 159 -18.58 6.97 -5.04
C GLN A 159 -19.19 7.49 -3.74
N ALA A 160 -19.57 8.77 -3.75
CA ALA A 160 -20.36 9.36 -2.68
C ALA A 160 -21.83 8.94 -2.80
N GLN A 161 -22.47 8.68 -1.66
CA GLN A 161 -23.90 8.41 -1.53
C GLN A 161 -24.44 9.32 -0.42
N LEU A 162 -25.76 9.39 -0.25
CA LEU A 162 -26.39 10.32 0.69
C LEU A 162 -25.85 10.20 2.13
N ASP A 163 -25.72 8.98 2.64
CA ASP A 163 -25.36 8.70 4.04
C ASP A 163 -23.95 8.12 4.23
N ARG A 164 -23.20 7.91 3.14
CA ARG A 164 -21.95 7.15 3.13
C ARG A 164 -21.10 7.45 1.91
N VAL A 165 -19.82 7.09 1.98
CA VAL A 165 -18.92 6.98 0.83
C VAL A 165 -18.53 5.52 0.66
N THR A 166 -18.68 5.00 -0.55
CA THR A 166 -18.35 3.62 -0.90
C THR A 166 -17.06 3.59 -1.70
N VAL A 167 -16.10 2.79 -1.24
CA VAL A 167 -14.79 2.60 -1.88
C VAL A 167 -14.67 1.13 -2.26
N ILE A 168 -14.52 0.84 -3.55
CA ILE A 168 -14.46 -0.52 -4.08
C ILE A 168 -13.08 -0.75 -4.67
N PHE A 169 -12.39 -1.78 -4.19
CA PHE A 169 -11.14 -2.26 -4.75
C PHE A 169 -11.41 -3.46 -5.64
N THR A 170 -10.87 -3.45 -6.85
CA THR A 170 -10.63 -4.67 -7.63
C THR A 170 -9.19 -5.12 -7.37
N THR A 171 -9.03 -6.36 -6.91
CA THR A 171 -7.72 -6.94 -6.61
C THR A 171 -7.56 -8.25 -7.35
N LEU A 172 -6.41 -8.44 -7.98
CA LEU A 172 -6.10 -9.63 -8.76
C LEU A 172 -5.22 -10.59 -7.95
N PHE A 173 -5.65 -11.84 -7.83
CA PHE A 173 -4.86 -12.92 -7.22
C PHE A 173 -4.24 -13.81 -8.28
N LYS A 174 -2.97 -13.54 -8.64
CA LYS A 174 -2.26 -14.30 -9.69
C LYS A 174 -2.02 -15.77 -9.35
N GLU A 175 -1.80 -16.08 -8.06
CA GLU A 175 -1.56 -17.44 -7.59
C GLU A 175 -2.84 -17.98 -6.94
N GLU A 176 -3.21 -19.22 -7.27
CA GLU A 176 -4.36 -19.88 -6.64
C GLU A 176 -4.21 -19.96 -5.12
N THR A 177 -3.00 -20.19 -4.62
CA THR A 177 -2.73 -20.20 -3.17
C THR A 177 -3.02 -18.84 -2.52
N ASP A 178 -2.63 -17.73 -3.18
CA ASP A 178 -2.89 -16.39 -2.69
C ASP A 178 -4.37 -16.03 -2.75
N ARG A 179 -5.09 -16.54 -3.76
CA ARG A 179 -6.55 -16.43 -3.85
C ARG A 179 -7.24 -17.11 -2.67
N ILE A 180 -6.80 -18.31 -2.30
CA ILE A 180 -7.35 -19.04 -1.14
C ILE A 180 -7.04 -18.31 0.17
N PHE A 181 -5.79 -17.88 0.39
CA PHE A 181 -5.46 -17.06 1.57
C PHE A 181 -6.26 -15.76 1.59
N GLY A 182 -6.30 -15.04 0.48
CA GLY A 182 -7.05 -13.79 0.32
C GLY A 182 -8.51 -13.95 0.67
N ARG A 183 -9.17 -15.02 0.21
CA ARG A 183 -10.56 -15.34 0.58
C ARG A 183 -10.74 -15.50 2.10
N VAL A 184 -9.81 -16.18 2.79
CA VAL A 184 -9.87 -16.33 4.25
C VAL A 184 -9.68 -14.99 4.95
N PHE A 185 -8.70 -14.18 4.53
CA PHE A 185 -8.49 -12.84 5.08
C PHE A 185 -9.72 -11.96 4.89
N LEU A 186 -10.27 -11.91 3.68
CA LEU A 186 -11.42 -11.06 3.35
C LEU A 186 -12.69 -11.50 4.07
N GLN A 187 -12.88 -12.81 4.26
CA GLN A 187 -13.98 -13.30 5.10
C GLN A 187 -13.86 -12.82 6.55
N GLU A 188 -12.64 -12.85 7.13
CA GLU A 188 -12.40 -12.30 8.47
C GLU A 188 -12.62 -10.78 8.52
N PHE A 189 -12.33 -10.04 7.45
CA PHE A 189 -12.65 -8.61 7.36
C PHE A 189 -14.16 -8.35 7.38
N VAL A 190 -14.93 -9.14 6.62
CA VAL A 190 -16.41 -9.06 6.60
C VAL A 190 -16.98 -9.35 7.99
N ASP A 191 -16.45 -10.36 8.68
CA ASP A 191 -16.93 -10.80 9.98
C ASP A 191 -16.34 -9.99 11.16
N ALA A 192 -15.36 -9.12 10.93
CA ALA A 192 -14.67 -8.36 11.98
C ALA A 192 -15.62 -7.54 12.85
N ARG A 193 -16.67 -6.94 12.25
CA ARG A 193 -17.68 -6.14 12.95
C ARG A 193 -18.59 -6.95 13.88
N ARG A 194 -18.58 -8.29 13.82
CA ARG A 194 -19.27 -9.14 14.80
C ARG A 194 -18.64 -9.03 16.19
N ARG A 195 -17.39 -8.57 16.28
CA ARG A 195 -16.69 -8.35 17.55
C ARG A 195 -17.17 -7.02 18.19
N PRO A 196 -17.63 -7.02 19.45
CA PRO A 196 -18.13 -5.81 20.12
C PRO A 196 -17.16 -4.63 20.10
N ALA A 197 -15.85 -4.89 20.20
CA ALA A 197 -14.81 -3.86 20.20
C ALA A 197 -14.64 -3.13 18.85
N ILE A 198 -15.16 -3.66 17.74
CA ILE A 198 -14.91 -3.17 16.37
C ILE A 198 -16.24 -2.80 15.66
N GLN A 199 -17.34 -2.65 16.40
CA GLN A 199 -18.66 -2.35 15.82
C GLN A 199 -18.71 -1.02 15.06
N ASN A 200 -17.92 -0.04 15.53
CA ASN A 200 -17.82 1.31 14.97
C ASN A 200 -16.88 1.42 13.76
N ALA A 201 -16.23 0.32 13.34
CA ALA A 201 -15.37 0.34 12.15
C ALA A 201 -16.19 0.36 10.84
N PRO A 202 -15.57 0.75 9.72
CA PRO A 202 -16.16 0.63 8.39
C PRO A 202 -16.70 -0.77 8.09
N GLN A 203 -17.82 -0.84 7.37
CA GLN A 203 -18.33 -2.11 6.88
C GLN A 203 -17.50 -2.55 5.68
N VAL A 204 -17.14 -3.83 5.65
CA VAL A 204 -16.45 -4.46 4.51
C VAL A 204 -17.38 -5.50 3.91
N LEU A 205 -17.52 -5.48 2.59
CA LEU A 205 -18.18 -6.51 1.79
C LEU A 205 -17.15 -7.11 0.84
N TYR A 206 -17.32 -8.40 0.53
CA TYR A 206 -16.44 -9.10 -0.40
C TYR A 206 -17.28 -9.91 -1.38
N SER A 207 -16.99 -9.76 -2.68
CA SER A 207 -17.52 -10.59 -3.75
C SER A 207 -16.36 -11.17 -4.56
N SER A 208 -16.43 -12.45 -4.88
CA SER A 208 -15.39 -13.19 -5.62
C SER A 208 -15.70 -13.42 -7.09
N LYS A 209 -16.89 -13.01 -7.55
CA LYS A 209 -17.36 -13.30 -8.91
C LYS A 209 -17.98 -12.08 -9.55
N GLU A 210 -18.98 -11.51 -8.90
CA GLU A 210 -19.74 -10.42 -9.50
C GLU A 210 -19.28 -9.06 -8.95
N PRO A 211 -19.07 -8.07 -9.83
CA PRO A 211 -18.88 -6.69 -9.39
C PRO A 211 -20.14 -6.19 -8.63
N PRO A 212 -19.95 -5.35 -7.59
CA PRO A 212 -21.04 -4.60 -6.96
C PRO A 212 -21.85 -3.80 -7.99
N LEU A 213 -23.13 -3.55 -7.67
CA LEU A 213 -24.08 -2.90 -8.58
C LEU A 213 -23.63 -1.51 -9.01
N GLU A 214 -22.89 -0.83 -8.13
CA GLU A 214 -22.32 0.50 -8.32
C GLU A 214 -21.38 0.57 -9.53
N ILE A 215 -20.63 -0.49 -9.81
CA ILE A 215 -19.60 -0.50 -10.89
C ILE A 215 -19.91 -1.51 -12.00
N ARG A 216 -20.94 -2.34 -11.85
CA ARG A 216 -21.31 -3.40 -12.80
C ARG A 216 -21.57 -2.90 -14.23
N HIS A 217 -21.96 -1.64 -14.38
CA HIS A 217 -22.24 -1.03 -15.67
C HIS A 217 -20.97 -0.66 -16.46
N LEU A 218 -19.79 -0.66 -15.83
CA LEU A 218 -18.53 -0.29 -16.49
C LEU A 218 -18.11 -1.35 -17.52
N PRO A 219 -17.73 -0.94 -18.75
CA PRO A 219 -17.45 -1.86 -19.85
C PRO A 219 -16.23 -2.76 -19.58
N GLU A 220 -15.24 -2.25 -18.86
CA GLU A 220 -14.04 -2.99 -18.46
C GLU A 220 -14.34 -4.17 -17.52
N LEU A 221 -15.45 -4.10 -16.78
CA LEU A 221 -15.89 -5.13 -15.83
C LEU A 221 -16.90 -6.13 -16.43
N GLN A 222 -17.43 -5.85 -17.62
CA GLN A 222 -18.41 -6.73 -18.28
C GLN A 222 -17.76 -7.99 -18.89
N ASN A 223 -16.51 -7.86 -19.35
CA ASN A 223 -15.74 -8.98 -19.90
C ASN A 223 -15.02 -9.80 -18.82
N THR A 224 -14.94 -9.31 -17.57
CA THR A 224 -14.29 -10.01 -16.46
C THR A 224 -15.16 -11.07 -15.78
N ASN A 225 -16.40 -11.30 -16.25
CA ASN A 225 -17.25 -12.39 -15.75
C ASN A 225 -16.61 -13.79 -15.93
N GLU A 226 -15.55 -13.90 -16.74
CA GLU A 226 -14.74 -15.12 -16.93
C GLU A 226 -13.48 -15.18 -16.05
N ASN A 227 -13.09 -14.10 -15.36
CA ASN A 227 -11.87 -14.05 -14.55
C ASN A 227 -12.16 -14.40 -13.08
N GLU A 228 -12.06 -15.68 -12.73
CA GLU A 228 -12.18 -16.17 -11.33
C GLU A 228 -11.10 -15.65 -10.36
N ASP A 229 -10.13 -14.88 -10.88
CA ASP A 229 -8.96 -14.40 -10.16
C ASP A 229 -9.13 -12.97 -9.59
N ILE A 230 -10.21 -12.27 -9.97
CA ILE A 230 -10.50 -10.91 -9.51
C ILE A 230 -11.45 -10.94 -8.31
N GLY A 231 -11.01 -10.34 -7.20
CA GLY A 231 -11.83 -10.10 -6.03
C GLY A 231 -12.29 -8.64 -5.96
N TYR A 232 -13.55 -8.43 -5.57
CA TYR A 232 -14.14 -7.12 -5.32
C TYR A 232 -14.29 -6.91 -3.81
N VAL A 233 -13.60 -5.91 -3.27
CA VAL A 233 -13.67 -5.56 -1.84
C VAL A 233 -14.27 -4.17 -1.70
N THR A 234 -15.41 -4.08 -1.03
CA THR A 234 -16.13 -2.82 -0.83
C THR A 234 -16.01 -2.37 0.62
N PHE A 235 -15.43 -1.20 0.83
CA PHE A 235 -15.46 -0.48 2.10
C PHE A 235 -16.58 0.55 2.08
N VAL A 236 -17.44 0.51 3.10
CA VAL A 236 -18.47 1.51 3.32
C VAL A 236 -18.06 2.40 4.47
N LEU A 237 -17.80 3.66 4.15
CA LEU A 237 -17.40 4.70 5.08
C LEU A 237 -18.63 5.55 5.43
N PHE A 238 -18.97 5.65 6.71
CA PHE A 238 -19.96 6.59 7.23
C PHE A 238 -19.29 7.90 7.67
N PRO A 239 -20.03 9.02 7.83
CA PRO A 239 -19.49 10.32 8.24
C PRO A 239 -18.54 10.25 9.45
N ARG A 240 -18.81 9.38 10.43
CA ARG A 240 -17.93 9.15 11.59
C ARG A 240 -16.48 8.76 11.24
N HIS A 241 -16.22 8.25 10.02
CA HIS A 241 -14.90 7.84 9.55
C HIS A 241 -14.14 8.94 8.81
N PHE A 242 -14.77 10.08 8.50
CA PHE A 242 -14.13 11.14 7.71
C PHE A 242 -14.59 12.58 8.05
N ALA A 243 -15.50 12.77 9.01
CA ALA A 243 -15.99 14.10 9.39
C ALA A 243 -14.94 14.95 10.11
N ASN A 244 -14.08 14.35 10.94
CA ASN A 244 -13.02 15.07 11.64
C ASN A 244 -11.75 15.10 10.77
N GLY A 245 -11.08 16.26 10.65
CA GLY A 245 -9.88 16.42 9.81
C GLY A 245 -8.79 15.36 10.05
N ASP A 246 -8.37 15.17 11.30
CA ASP A 246 -7.34 14.15 11.63
C ASP A 246 -7.79 12.71 11.31
N VAL A 247 -9.09 12.44 11.47
CA VAL A 247 -9.67 11.13 11.17
C VAL A 247 -9.76 10.93 9.67
N ARG A 248 -10.13 11.97 8.90
CA ARG A 248 -10.15 11.99 7.43
C ARG A 248 -8.78 11.61 6.87
N GLU A 249 -7.73 12.32 7.29
CA GLU A 249 -6.35 12.08 6.87
C GLU A 249 -5.89 10.64 7.15
N LYS A 250 -6.20 10.14 8.35
CA LYS A 250 -5.85 8.78 8.75
C LYS A 250 -6.62 7.73 7.96
N THR A 251 -7.92 7.93 7.74
CA THR A 251 -8.76 7.02 6.98
C THR A 251 -8.27 6.92 5.53
N ILE A 252 -7.98 8.07 4.90
CA ILE A 252 -7.41 8.11 3.54
C ILE A 252 -6.08 7.37 3.48
N SER A 253 -5.16 7.64 4.41
CA SER A 253 -3.85 7.00 4.44
C SER A 253 -3.95 5.48 4.63
N GLN A 254 -4.88 5.01 5.47
CA GLN A 254 -5.08 3.58 5.72
C GLN A 254 -5.76 2.86 4.56
N ILE A 255 -6.79 3.45 3.96
CA ILE A 255 -7.57 2.79 2.92
C ILE A 255 -6.76 2.65 1.64
N GLN A 256 -5.92 3.63 1.29
CA GLN A 256 -5.04 3.56 0.13
C GLN A 256 -4.08 2.36 0.19
N LEU A 257 -3.55 2.05 1.37
CA LEU A 257 -2.62 0.93 1.56
C LEU A 257 -3.31 -0.43 1.75
N PHE A 258 -4.63 -0.51 1.68
CA PHE A 258 -5.37 -1.75 1.95
C PHE A 258 -4.88 -2.92 1.10
N ARG A 259 -4.68 -2.69 -0.21
CA ARG A 259 -4.26 -3.74 -1.14
C ARG A 259 -2.86 -4.25 -0.80
N ASP A 260 -1.90 -3.36 -0.56
CA ASP A 260 -0.54 -3.77 -0.19
C ASP A 260 -0.50 -4.43 1.19
N TYR A 261 -1.29 -3.94 2.14
CA TYR A 261 -1.49 -4.58 3.43
C TYR A 261 -1.98 -6.03 3.27
N LEU A 262 -3.02 -6.26 2.46
CA LEU A 262 -3.57 -7.58 2.21
C LEU A 262 -2.51 -8.51 1.60
N HIS A 263 -1.86 -8.07 0.52
CA HIS A 263 -0.84 -8.85 -0.19
C HIS A 263 0.41 -9.10 0.66
N TYR A 264 0.80 -8.17 1.52
CA TYR A 264 1.89 -8.33 2.48
C TYR A 264 1.56 -9.38 3.54
N HIS A 265 0.35 -9.35 4.11
CA HIS A 265 -0.07 -10.31 5.14
C HIS A 265 -0.33 -11.71 4.60
N ILE A 266 -0.76 -11.84 3.34
CA ILE A 266 -0.80 -13.14 2.65
C ILE A 266 0.62 -13.72 2.57
N LYS A 267 1.61 -12.94 2.12
CA LYS A 267 3.01 -13.38 2.04
C LYS A 267 3.60 -13.71 3.41
N CYS A 268 3.33 -12.91 4.44
CA CYS A 268 3.72 -13.21 5.81
C CYS A 268 3.11 -14.52 6.32
N SER A 269 1.84 -14.77 6.00
CA SER A 269 1.15 -16.02 6.37
C SER A 269 1.76 -17.23 5.68
N LYS A 270 2.10 -17.12 4.38
CA LYS A 270 2.85 -18.16 3.66
C LYS A 270 4.20 -18.44 4.35
N ALA A 271 4.96 -17.41 4.68
CA ALA A 271 6.24 -17.54 5.37
C ALA A 271 6.11 -18.22 6.75
N TYR A 272 5.07 -17.86 7.52
CA TYR A 272 4.77 -18.50 8.79
C TYR A 272 4.43 -20.00 8.62
N MET A 273 3.61 -20.35 7.62
CA MET A 273 3.31 -21.74 7.29
C MET A 273 4.57 -22.52 6.92
N HIS A 274 5.48 -21.95 6.12
CA HIS A 274 6.77 -22.56 5.85
C HIS A 274 7.60 -22.81 7.11
N SER A 275 7.63 -21.87 8.05
CA SER A 275 8.31 -22.06 9.34
C SER A 275 7.71 -23.25 10.13
N ARG A 276 6.38 -23.35 10.19
CA ARG A 276 5.67 -24.46 10.85
C ARG A 276 5.93 -25.80 10.17
N MET A 277 5.92 -25.84 8.84
CA MET A 277 6.25 -27.05 8.07
C MET A 277 7.68 -27.51 8.34
N ARG A 278 8.67 -26.60 8.34
CA ARG A 278 10.06 -26.93 8.68
C ARG A 278 10.19 -27.51 10.08
N ALA A 279 9.52 -26.91 11.08
CA ALA A 279 9.52 -27.44 12.44
C ALA A 279 8.93 -28.86 12.53
N ARG A 280 7.87 -29.15 11.76
CA ARG A 280 7.29 -30.50 11.68
C ARG A 280 8.23 -31.50 11.01
N VAL A 281 8.88 -31.14 9.91
CA VAL A 281 9.89 -31.98 9.25
C VAL A 281 11.05 -32.28 10.20
N GLN A 282 11.55 -31.28 10.93
CA GLN A 282 12.59 -31.49 11.95
C GLN A 282 12.15 -32.46 13.04
N ALA A 283 10.88 -32.40 13.47
CA ALA A 283 10.34 -33.37 14.43
C ALA A 283 10.28 -34.79 13.84
N PHE A 284 9.85 -34.95 12.60
CA PHE A 284 9.83 -36.25 11.93
C PHE A 284 11.24 -36.82 11.71
N LEU A 285 12.21 -35.98 11.36
CA LEU A 285 13.61 -36.41 11.24
C LEU A 285 14.18 -36.90 12.57
N LYS A 286 13.79 -36.29 13.70
CA LYS A 286 14.17 -36.79 15.04
C LYS A 286 13.58 -38.18 15.30
N VAL A 287 12.31 -38.42 14.93
CA VAL A 287 11.69 -39.74 15.05
C VAL A 287 12.40 -40.76 14.17
N LEU A 288 12.69 -40.40 12.91
CA LEU A 288 13.39 -41.29 11.97
C LEU A 288 14.82 -41.62 12.45
N ASN A 289 15.55 -40.64 12.99
CA ASN A 289 16.88 -40.87 13.54
C ASN A 289 16.85 -41.75 14.79
N ARG A 290 15.81 -41.66 15.63
CA ARG A 290 15.61 -42.58 16.76
C ARG A 290 15.27 -44.00 16.32
N ALA A 291 14.67 -44.16 15.14
CA ALA A 291 14.35 -45.47 14.58
C ALA A 291 15.55 -46.14 13.90
N LYS A 292 16.68 -45.42 13.69
CA LYS A 292 17.90 -46.04 13.21
C LYS A 292 18.44 -46.95 14.32
N PRO A 293 18.70 -48.25 14.03
CA PRO A 293 19.34 -49.12 15.00
C PRO A 293 20.69 -48.54 15.37
N GLU A 294 20.97 -48.44 16.67
CA GLU A 294 22.32 -48.13 17.13
C GLU A 294 23.24 -49.24 16.61
N VAL A 295 24.31 -48.86 15.90
CA VAL A 295 25.37 -49.82 15.58
C VAL A 295 25.89 -50.28 16.94
N PRO A 296 25.75 -51.57 17.30
CA PRO A 296 26.26 -52.05 18.57
C PRO A 296 27.73 -51.65 18.62
N ASN A 297 28.13 -50.97 19.69
CA ASN A 297 29.51 -50.52 19.89
C ASN A 297 30.44 -51.61 19.39
N VAL A 298 31.20 -51.33 18.33
CA VAL A 298 32.23 -52.25 17.83
C VAL A 298 33.05 -52.61 19.07
N GLU A 299 33.01 -53.89 19.47
CA GLU A 299 33.80 -54.37 20.58
C GLU A 299 35.21 -53.85 20.38
N LYS A 300 35.67 -52.96 21.27
CA LYS A 300 37.05 -52.46 21.21
C LYS A 300 37.95 -53.64 21.58
N LYS A 301 38.38 -54.37 20.55
CA LYS A 301 39.37 -55.43 20.67
C LYS A 301 40.74 -54.78 20.86
N THR A 302 41.51 -55.31 21.80
CA THR A 302 42.93 -54.97 21.93
C THR A 302 43.70 -55.46 20.69
N ILE A 303 44.89 -54.93 20.42
CA ILE A 303 45.76 -55.34 19.28
C ILE A 303 45.98 -56.87 19.21
N THR A 304 45.82 -57.59 20.32
CA THR A 304 45.91 -59.06 20.43
C THR A 304 44.57 -59.81 20.34
N GLY A 305 43.47 -59.12 20.00
CA GLY A 305 42.18 -59.74 19.68
C GLY A 305 41.27 -60.07 20.86
N LYS A 306 41.63 -59.70 22.11
CA LYS A 306 40.78 -59.96 23.30
C LYS A 306 39.77 -58.82 23.52
N THR A 307 38.51 -59.19 23.73
CA THR A 307 37.38 -58.30 24.03
C THR A 307 37.53 -57.70 25.43
N VAL A 308 37.50 -56.36 25.55
CA VAL A 308 37.57 -55.67 26.85
C VAL A 308 36.18 -55.62 27.46
N ILE A 309 35.94 -56.43 28.49
CA ILE A 309 34.76 -56.32 29.35
C ILE A 309 35.10 -55.30 30.44
N ARG A 310 34.43 -54.15 30.46
CA ARG A 310 34.48 -53.22 31.58
C ARG A 310 33.52 -53.71 32.66
N SER A 311 34.06 -54.18 33.79
CA SER A 311 33.34 -54.31 35.06
C SER A 311 33.00 -52.95 35.63
#